data_AF-A0A2V6LIQ2-F1
#
_entry.id   AF-A0A2V6LIQ2-F1
#
_cell.length_a   1.000
_cell.length_b   1.000
_cell.length_c   1.000
_cell.angle_alpha   90.00
_cell.angle_beta   90.00
_cell.angle_gamma   90.00
#
_symmetry.space_group_name_H-M   'P 1'
#
loop_
_entity.id
_entity.type
_entity.pdbx_description
1 polymer ?
#
loop_
_entity_poly.entity_id
_entity_poly.type
_entity_poly.pdbx_seq_one_letter_code
_entity_poly.pdbx_strand_id
1 'polypeptide(L)'
;PLPNLWQEITDLAEACLLAAAAIVGAKNLTIIAMGKFGGRELTYASDLDLMFVGDDFRAAQHLITVLSIPSPEGVIASLDARLRPEGEKGPLVGSLEAFEAYYRDRAQFWEIQALTRARPVAGPNQETFRAIAHAAWSIAGRDPDLFGKIDAMVQRVRAERGSGNDALDFKTGLGGIVEAEFLVQALQMRHDVRETSVRLAIAKLANIISPEDADLLGRGYEFLRRLETVLRRWRNTSASSLPPDPVEQRKLAIRMGFKDREGWQQGCERARADIHAIYGKHFGG
;
A
#
# COMPACT_ATOMS: atom_id res chain seq x y z
N PRO A 1 -4.65 13.05 -16.29
CA PRO A 1 -4.50 11.61 -15.94
C PRO A 1 -4.25 11.45 -14.44
N LEU A 2 -5.10 10.68 -13.75
CA LEU A 2 -4.97 10.44 -12.30
C LEU A 2 -3.68 9.74 -11.83
N PRO A 3 -2.92 8.99 -12.66
CA PRO A 3 -1.63 8.45 -12.25
C PRO A 3 -0.63 9.53 -11.78
N ASN A 4 -0.68 10.73 -12.36
CA ASN A 4 0.15 11.85 -11.90
C ASN A 4 -0.31 12.36 -10.52
N LEU A 5 -1.60 12.29 -10.21
CA LEU A 5 -2.13 12.78 -8.95
C LEU A 5 -1.62 11.99 -7.74
N TRP A 6 -1.56 10.66 -7.82
CA TRP A 6 -1.03 9.86 -6.70
C TRP A 6 0.45 10.16 -6.46
N GLN A 7 1.18 10.35 -7.55
CA GLN A 7 2.58 10.73 -7.50
C GLN A 7 2.76 12.11 -6.88
N GLU A 8 1.99 13.11 -7.34
CA GLU A 8 2.01 14.48 -6.81
C GLU A 8 1.64 14.55 -5.32
N ILE A 9 0.61 13.82 -4.88
CA ILE A 9 0.24 13.75 -3.45
C ILE A 9 1.36 13.09 -2.63
N THR A 10 1.99 12.04 -3.17
CA THR A 10 3.11 11.39 -2.50
C THR A 10 4.31 12.34 -2.41
N ASP A 11 4.65 13.05 -3.49
CA ASP A 11 5.77 13.98 -3.52
C ASP A 11 5.54 15.15 -2.56
N LEU A 12 4.30 15.65 -2.46
CA LEU A 12 3.94 16.67 -1.47
C LEU A 12 4.11 16.15 -0.03
N ALA A 13 3.58 14.96 0.28
CA ALA A 13 3.73 14.35 1.59
C ALA A 13 5.21 14.10 1.95
N GLU A 14 6.00 13.63 0.99
CA GLU A 14 7.43 13.42 1.16
C GLU A 14 8.19 14.73 1.37
N ALA A 15 7.87 15.78 0.62
CA ALA A 15 8.47 17.10 0.80
C ALA A 15 8.18 17.67 2.20
N CYS A 16 6.93 17.56 2.68
CA CYS A 16 6.55 17.96 4.04
C CYS A 16 7.30 17.16 5.11
N LEU A 17 7.41 15.83 4.93
CA LEU A 17 8.17 14.95 5.82
C LEU A 17 9.65 15.33 5.87
N LEU A 18 10.28 15.58 4.72
CA LEU A 18 11.69 15.96 4.63
C LEU A 18 11.96 17.33 5.25
N ALA A 19 11.08 18.30 5.03
CA ALA A 19 11.16 19.61 5.68
C ALA A 19 11.04 19.49 7.20
N ALA A 20 10.06 18.72 7.70
CA ALA A 20 9.91 18.48 9.13
C ALA A 20 11.13 17.74 9.72
N ALA A 21 11.67 16.74 9.01
CA ALA A 21 12.87 16.01 9.40
C ALA A 21 14.10 16.93 9.52
N ALA A 22 14.24 17.90 8.60
CA ALA A 22 15.28 18.91 8.66
C ALA A 22 15.13 19.84 9.86
N ILE A 23 13.91 20.28 10.18
CA ILE A 23 13.60 21.15 11.33
C ILE A 23 13.92 20.46 12.66
N VAL A 24 13.57 19.17 12.80
CA VAL A 24 13.82 18.42 14.05
C VAL A 24 15.24 17.87 14.15
N GLY A 25 16.07 18.05 13.12
CA GLY A 25 17.48 17.61 13.13
C GLY A 25 17.70 16.11 12.95
N ALA A 26 16.79 15.40 12.28
CA ALA A 26 16.78 13.92 12.15
C ALA A 26 17.87 13.33 11.22
N LYS A 27 19.10 13.89 11.22
CA LYS A 27 20.15 13.53 10.24
C LYS A 27 20.63 12.08 10.34
N ASN A 28 20.58 11.49 11.53
CA ASN A 28 20.99 10.11 11.79
C ASN A 28 19.82 9.13 11.69
N LEU A 29 18.61 9.63 11.46
CA LEU A 29 17.40 8.83 11.35
C LEU A 29 17.17 8.45 9.90
N THR A 30 17.08 7.16 9.62
CA THR A 30 16.65 6.66 8.30
C THR A 30 15.16 6.42 8.33
N ILE A 31 14.44 7.03 7.40
CA ILE A 31 12.98 6.98 7.31
C ILE A 31 12.62 6.07 6.15
N ILE A 32 11.84 5.03 6.43
CA ILE A 32 11.37 4.06 5.44
C ILE A 32 9.88 4.28 5.22
N ALA A 33 9.48 4.74 4.04
CA ALA A 33 8.09 4.80 3.64
C ALA A 33 7.56 3.39 3.32
N MET A 34 6.35 3.09 3.79
CA MET A 34 5.70 1.78 3.66
C MET A 34 4.35 1.90 2.95
N GLY A 35 3.73 0.76 2.63
CA GLY A 35 2.36 0.72 2.09
C GLY A 35 2.18 1.59 0.84
N LYS A 36 1.15 2.46 0.86
CA LYS A 36 0.86 3.38 -0.25
C LYS A 36 1.90 4.50 -0.36
N PHE A 37 2.49 4.94 0.75
CA PHE A 37 3.53 5.96 0.74
C PHE A 37 4.82 5.44 0.09
N GLY A 38 5.22 4.22 0.46
CA GLY A 38 6.39 3.54 -0.08
C GLY A 38 6.29 3.24 -1.58
N GLY A 39 5.11 2.87 -2.06
CA GLY A 39 4.87 2.67 -3.50
C GLY A 39 4.42 3.90 -4.29
N ARG A 40 4.52 5.12 -3.71
CA ARG A 40 4.21 6.38 -4.38
C ARG A 40 2.78 6.45 -4.93
N GLU A 41 1.86 5.90 -4.14
CA GLU A 41 0.46 5.69 -4.48
C GLU A 41 -0.45 6.29 -3.41
N LEU A 42 -0.07 7.42 -2.79
CA LEU A 42 -0.95 8.10 -1.84
C LEU A 42 -2.20 8.68 -2.52
N THR A 43 -3.25 8.83 -1.73
CA THR A 43 -4.49 9.52 -2.10
C THR A 43 -4.95 10.39 -0.93
N TYR A 44 -6.00 11.18 -1.11
CA TYR A 44 -6.66 11.93 -0.04
C TYR A 44 -6.96 11.06 1.18
N ALA A 45 -6.81 11.65 2.37
CA ALA A 45 -7.03 10.98 3.65
C ALA A 45 -6.27 9.64 3.77
N SER A 46 -5.03 9.62 3.29
CA SER A 46 -4.07 8.55 3.55
C SER A 46 -3.20 8.90 4.75
N ASP A 47 -2.98 7.92 5.62
CA ASP A 47 -1.91 7.97 6.60
C ASP A 47 -0.54 7.76 5.91
N LEU A 48 0.53 8.23 6.55
CA LEU A 48 1.90 7.98 6.13
C LEU A 48 2.45 6.77 6.90
N ASP A 49 2.32 5.59 6.30
CA ASP A 49 2.91 4.37 6.83
C ASP A 49 4.44 4.44 6.75
N LEU A 50 5.14 4.23 7.86
CA LEU A 50 6.60 4.35 7.91
C LEU A 50 7.28 3.53 9.02
N MET A 51 8.60 3.37 8.90
CA MET A 51 9.46 2.80 9.93
C MET A 51 10.71 3.66 10.08
N PHE A 52 11.32 3.61 11.27
CA PHE A 52 12.53 4.36 11.58
C PHE A 52 13.70 3.45 11.91
N VAL A 53 14.84 3.71 11.27
CA VAL A 53 16.09 2.96 11.48
C VAL A 53 17.18 3.91 11.98
N GLY A 54 17.87 3.55 13.06
CA GLY A 54 18.93 4.35 13.66
C GLY A 54 18.88 4.31 15.19
N ASP A 55 19.31 5.39 15.82
CA ASP A 55 19.39 5.56 17.28
C ASP A 55 18.64 6.80 17.80
N ASP A 56 18.21 7.70 16.91
CA ASP A 56 17.57 8.97 17.28
C ASP A 56 16.06 8.86 17.53
N PHE A 57 15.73 8.26 18.67
CA PHE A 57 14.33 8.12 19.13
C PHE A 57 13.61 9.46 19.32
N ARG A 58 14.32 10.49 19.80
CA ARG A 58 13.71 11.81 20.05
C ARG A 58 13.32 12.49 18.74
N ALA A 59 14.18 12.45 17.72
CA ALA A 59 13.84 12.99 16.42
C ALA A 59 12.65 12.25 15.78
N ALA A 60 12.57 10.93 15.90
CA ALA A 60 11.43 10.16 15.42
C ALA A 60 10.12 10.57 16.09
N GLN A 61 10.11 10.71 17.42
CA GLN A 61 8.94 11.17 18.17
C GLN A 61 8.54 12.59 17.79
N HIS A 62 9.51 13.51 17.73
CA HIS A 62 9.25 14.90 17.34
C HIS A 62 8.71 15.00 15.92
N LEU A 63 9.20 14.17 14.99
CA LEU A 63 8.72 14.14 13.61
C LEU A 63 7.25 13.72 13.53
N ILE A 64 6.86 12.66 14.28
CA ILE A 64 5.45 12.25 14.42
C ILE A 64 4.61 13.41 14.96
N THR A 65 5.07 14.06 16.02
CA THR A 65 4.35 15.18 16.64
C THR A 65 4.19 16.35 15.68
N VAL A 66 5.27 16.84 15.05
CA VAL A 66 5.24 18.02 14.17
C VAL A 66 4.31 17.83 12.98
N LEU A 67 4.25 16.62 12.42
CA LEU A 67 3.39 16.35 11.27
C LEU A 67 1.91 16.13 11.65
N SER A 68 1.65 15.66 12.87
CA SER A 68 0.31 15.27 13.32
C SER A 68 -0.37 16.30 14.23
N ILE A 69 0.34 17.32 14.71
CA ILE A 69 -0.21 18.31 15.64
C ILE A 69 -1.27 19.19 14.94
N PRO A 70 -2.48 19.32 15.52
CA PRO A 70 -3.49 20.25 15.00
C PRO A 70 -3.03 21.70 15.12
N SER A 71 -3.22 22.45 14.04
CA SER A 71 -2.99 23.90 13.96
C SER A 71 -4.23 24.62 13.38
N PRO A 72 -4.32 25.95 13.45
CA PRO A 72 -5.35 26.72 12.75
C PRO A 72 -5.41 26.44 11.23
N GLU A 73 -4.27 26.09 10.64
CA GLU A 73 -4.12 25.72 9.22
C GLU A 73 -4.45 24.24 8.94
N GLY A 74 -4.76 23.45 9.97
CA GLY A 74 -5.07 22.03 9.89
C GLY A 74 -3.94 21.12 10.39
N VAL A 75 -3.93 19.89 9.90
CA VAL A 75 -2.90 18.87 10.18
C VAL A 75 -2.21 18.54 8.86
N ILE A 76 -0.88 18.33 8.89
CA ILE A 76 -0.12 17.99 7.69
C ILE A 76 -0.45 16.56 7.27
N ALA A 77 -0.18 15.59 8.15
CA ALA A 77 -0.51 14.18 7.94
C ALA A 77 -0.44 13.38 9.24
N SER A 78 -1.25 12.34 9.34
CA SER A 78 -1.09 11.31 10.36
C SER A 78 0.03 10.36 9.97
N LEU A 79 0.92 10.04 10.91
CA LEU A 79 2.00 9.07 10.71
C LEU A 79 1.64 7.74 11.38
N ASP A 80 1.79 6.64 10.64
CA ASP A 80 1.54 5.29 11.14
C ASP A 80 2.84 4.48 11.16
N ALA A 81 3.36 4.22 12.36
CA ALA A 81 4.57 3.45 12.57
C ALA A 81 4.30 1.99 12.97
N ARG A 82 3.09 1.46 12.78
CA ARG A 82 2.70 0.11 13.26
C ARG A 82 3.23 -1.04 12.43
N LEU A 83 3.78 -0.77 11.25
CA LEU A 83 4.45 -1.78 10.42
C LEU A 83 5.89 -2.09 10.86
N ARG A 84 6.41 -1.38 11.89
CA ARG A 84 7.72 -1.67 12.47
C ARG A 84 7.73 -3.04 13.20
N PRO A 85 8.90 -3.68 13.38
CA PRO A 85 9.04 -4.90 14.17
C PRO A 85 8.30 -4.85 15.50
N GLU A 86 7.53 -5.91 15.79
CA GLU A 86 6.70 -6.03 17.01
C GLU A 86 5.55 -5.00 17.11
N GLY A 87 5.27 -4.27 16.03
CA GLY A 87 4.18 -3.32 15.92
C GLY A 87 4.19 -2.26 17.01
N GLU A 88 3.02 -1.96 17.59
CA GLU A 88 2.88 -0.96 18.67
C GLU A 88 3.72 -1.26 19.91
N LYS A 89 4.01 -2.54 20.17
CA LYS A 89 4.77 -2.99 21.35
C LYS A 89 6.29 -2.89 21.14
N GLY A 90 6.74 -2.79 19.88
CA GLY A 90 8.15 -2.67 19.53
C GLY A 90 8.68 -1.25 19.69
N PRO A 91 10.02 -1.10 19.76
CA PRO A 91 10.66 0.21 19.81
C PRO A 91 10.32 1.03 18.56
N LEU A 92 10.13 2.34 18.71
CA LEU A 92 9.81 3.22 17.58
C LEU A 92 10.94 3.28 16.54
N VAL A 93 12.18 3.21 17.02
CA VAL A 93 13.40 3.24 16.21
C VAL A 93 14.19 1.96 16.51
N GLY A 94 14.63 1.25 15.47
CA GLY A 94 15.46 0.05 15.59
C GLY A 94 16.78 0.18 14.84
N SER A 95 17.81 -0.56 15.25
CA SER A 95 19.06 -0.65 14.49
C SER A 95 18.89 -1.57 13.27
N LEU A 96 19.77 -1.46 12.27
CA LEU A 96 19.75 -2.34 11.10
C LEU A 96 19.86 -3.81 11.51
N GLU A 97 20.71 -4.11 12.48
CA GLU A 97 20.93 -5.47 13.00
C GLU A 97 19.65 -6.02 13.65
N ALA A 98 18.92 -5.17 14.38
CA ALA A 98 17.64 -5.57 14.99
C ALA A 98 16.57 -5.85 13.93
N PHE A 99 16.48 -5.03 12.88
CA PHE A 99 15.58 -5.27 11.74
C PHE A 99 15.95 -6.57 11.00
N GLU A 100 17.24 -6.78 10.71
CA GLU A 100 17.71 -7.98 10.01
C GLU A 100 17.41 -9.25 10.81
N ALA A 101 17.76 -9.27 12.10
CA ALA A 101 17.45 -10.39 12.98
C ALA A 101 15.95 -10.64 13.10
N TYR A 102 15.13 -9.57 13.20
CA TYR A 102 13.68 -9.72 13.28
C TYR A 102 13.11 -10.37 12.02
N TYR A 103 13.46 -9.88 10.84
CA TYR A 103 12.95 -10.42 9.58
C TYR A 103 13.47 -11.83 9.28
N ARG A 104 14.64 -12.19 9.79
CA ARG A 104 15.18 -13.55 9.67
C ARG A 104 14.47 -14.55 10.57
N ASP A 105 14.24 -14.17 11.83
CA ASP A 105 13.97 -15.16 12.88
C ASP A 105 12.55 -15.11 13.46
N ARG A 106 11.84 -13.97 13.35
CA ARG A 106 10.60 -13.72 14.12
C ARG A 106 9.42 -13.17 13.32
N ALA A 107 9.70 -12.44 12.25
CA ALA A 107 8.68 -11.77 11.46
C ALA A 107 7.65 -12.75 10.90
N GLN A 108 6.38 -12.36 11.00
CA GLN A 108 5.32 -13.07 10.32
C GLN A 108 5.42 -12.84 8.82
N PHE A 109 4.93 -13.81 8.05
CA PHE A 109 5.01 -13.79 6.61
C PHE A 109 4.42 -12.50 5.99
N TRP A 110 3.33 -11.97 6.56
CA TRP A 110 2.71 -10.70 6.12
C TRP A 110 3.60 -9.48 6.32
N GLU A 111 4.43 -9.48 7.37
CA GLU A 111 5.39 -8.40 7.63
C GLU A 111 6.48 -8.41 6.56
N ILE A 112 6.93 -9.61 6.17
CA ILE A 112 7.89 -9.80 5.08
C ILE A 112 7.29 -9.38 3.73
N GLN A 113 6.06 -9.78 3.45
CA GLN A 113 5.34 -9.35 2.24
C GLN A 113 5.22 -7.83 2.16
N ALA A 114 4.95 -7.14 3.28
CA ALA A 114 4.85 -5.68 3.33
C ALA A 114 6.16 -4.97 2.92
N LEU A 115 7.32 -5.64 3.04
CA LEU A 115 8.63 -5.10 2.64
C LEU A 115 8.80 -4.93 1.12
N THR A 116 7.97 -5.58 0.31
CA THR A 116 7.89 -5.32 -1.15
C THR A 116 7.58 -3.86 -1.45
N ARG A 117 6.91 -3.17 -0.50
CA ARG A 117 6.53 -1.76 -0.57
C ARG A 117 7.49 -0.82 0.16
N ALA A 118 8.55 -1.35 0.79
CA ALA A 118 9.47 -0.55 1.58
C ALA A 118 10.37 0.32 0.69
N ARG A 119 10.29 1.64 0.89
CA ARG A 119 11.10 2.64 0.19
C ARG A 119 11.80 3.55 1.19
N PRO A 120 13.12 3.45 1.36
CA PRO A 120 13.86 4.46 2.08
C PRO A 120 13.71 5.84 1.41
N VAL A 121 13.42 6.88 2.18
CA VAL A 121 13.21 8.26 1.68
C VAL A 121 14.23 9.25 2.22
N ALA A 122 14.86 8.96 3.36
CA ALA A 122 15.86 9.82 3.99
C ALA A 122 16.81 9.02 4.88
N GLY A 123 17.94 9.64 5.24
CA GLY A 123 18.91 9.16 6.24
C GLY A 123 20.05 8.31 5.68
N PRO A 124 20.99 7.89 6.55
CA PRO A 124 22.24 7.25 6.15
C PRO A 124 22.11 5.76 5.79
N ASN A 125 21.13 5.04 6.33
CA ASN A 125 21.04 3.58 6.26
C ASN A 125 20.16 3.07 5.11
N GLN A 126 19.88 3.91 4.11
CA GLN A 126 18.91 3.62 3.06
C GLN A 126 19.25 2.35 2.27
N GLU A 127 20.46 2.27 1.71
CA GLU A 127 20.86 1.14 0.87
C GLU A 127 21.03 -0.16 1.66
N THR A 128 21.48 -0.08 2.91
CA THR A 128 21.59 -1.26 3.77
C THR A 128 20.21 -1.82 4.15
N PHE A 129 19.28 -0.96 4.57
CA PHE A 129 17.91 -1.38 4.86
C PHE A 129 17.24 -1.97 3.61
N ARG A 130 17.47 -1.33 2.46
CA ARG A 130 16.99 -1.78 1.16
C ARG A 130 17.42 -3.21 0.83
N ALA A 131 18.68 -3.55 1.12
CA ALA A 131 19.22 -4.89 0.94
C ALA A 131 18.64 -5.90 1.93
N ILE A 132 18.48 -5.53 3.21
CA ILE A 132 17.83 -6.36 4.24
C ILE A 132 16.39 -6.70 3.83
N ALA A 133 15.61 -5.69 3.46
CA ALA A 133 14.24 -5.86 3.02
C ALA A 133 14.14 -6.79 1.81
N HIS A 134 15.00 -6.58 0.81
CA HIS A 134 15.07 -7.44 -0.38
C HIS A 134 15.40 -8.88 -0.03
N ALA A 135 16.45 -9.12 0.76
CA ALA A 135 16.86 -10.45 1.15
C ALA A 135 15.72 -11.20 1.86
N ALA A 136 15.02 -10.51 2.78
CA ALA A 136 13.90 -11.07 3.52
C ALA A 136 12.77 -11.56 2.61
N TRP A 137 12.24 -10.71 1.72
CA TRP A 137 11.13 -11.11 0.86
C TRP A 137 11.56 -12.01 -0.30
N SER A 138 12.80 -11.93 -0.77
CA SER A 138 13.36 -12.84 -1.79
C SER A 138 13.50 -14.26 -1.26
N ILE A 139 13.94 -14.43 0.00
CA ILE A 139 13.98 -15.73 0.67
C ILE A 139 12.56 -16.29 0.82
N ALA A 140 11.62 -15.48 1.32
CA ALA A 140 10.22 -15.89 1.44
C ALA A 140 9.57 -16.23 0.08
N GLY A 141 10.00 -15.57 -1.01
CA GLY A 141 9.64 -15.84 -2.40
C GLY A 141 9.92 -17.26 -2.89
N ARG A 142 10.88 -17.95 -2.26
CA ARG A 142 11.27 -19.33 -2.61
C ARG A 142 10.41 -20.39 -1.94
N ASP A 143 9.55 -19.99 -1.00
CA ASP A 143 8.62 -20.91 -0.35
C ASP A 143 7.69 -21.56 -1.40
N PRO A 144 7.59 -22.90 -1.48
CA PRO A 144 6.66 -23.55 -2.38
C PRO A 144 5.21 -23.10 -2.16
N ASP A 145 4.83 -22.84 -0.91
CA ASP A 145 3.48 -22.43 -0.49
C ASP A 145 3.30 -20.90 -0.40
N LEU A 146 4.16 -20.12 -1.04
CA LEU A 146 4.08 -18.66 -1.07
C LEU A 146 2.66 -18.15 -1.38
N PHE A 147 2.03 -18.70 -2.43
CA PHE A 147 0.70 -18.27 -2.86
C PHE A 147 -0.38 -18.71 -1.87
N GLY A 148 -0.34 -19.93 -1.33
CA GLY A 148 -1.30 -20.38 -0.31
C GLY A 148 -1.25 -19.51 0.96
N LYS A 149 -0.06 -19.13 1.41
CA LYS A 149 0.13 -18.22 2.57
C LYS A 149 -0.42 -16.82 2.31
N ILE A 150 -0.24 -16.30 1.10
CA ILE A 150 -0.78 -14.99 0.72
C ILE A 150 -2.31 -15.06 0.59
N ASP A 151 -2.86 -16.13 0.01
CA ASP A 151 -4.32 -16.28 -0.08
C ASP A 151 -4.98 -16.38 1.28
N ALA A 152 -4.44 -17.20 2.19
CA ALA A 152 -4.93 -17.29 3.57
C ALA A 152 -4.99 -15.91 4.25
N MET A 153 -4.04 -15.03 3.93
CA MET A 153 -4.01 -13.67 4.43
C MET A 153 -5.03 -12.76 3.75
N VAL A 154 -5.25 -12.88 2.44
CA VAL A 154 -6.34 -12.19 1.73
C VAL A 154 -7.69 -12.57 2.36
N GLN A 155 -7.93 -13.87 2.59
CA GLN A 155 -9.17 -14.35 3.21
C GLN A 155 -9.33 -13.78 4.63
N ARG A 156 -8.24 -13.76 5.42
CA ARG A 156 -8.25 -13.14 6.76
C ARG A 156 -8.56 -11.66 6.71
N VAL A 157 -7.92 -10.89 5.82
CA VAL A 157 -8.18 -9.45 5.65
C VAL A 157 -9.63 -9.20 5.24
N ARG A 158 -10.19 -10.02 4.34
CA ARG A 158 -11.60 -9.94 3.95
C ARG A 158 -12.52 -10.19 5.14
N ALA A 159 -12.25 -11.21 5.94
CA ALA A 159 -13.06 -11.54 7.11
C ALA A 159 -12.99 -10.47 8.22
N GLU A 160 -11.81 -9.90 8.48
CA GLU A 160 -11.61 -8.94 9.58
C GLU A 160 -11.96 -7.50 9.19
N ARG A 161 -11.84 -7.12 7.92
CA ARG A 161 -11.97 -5.71 7.46
C ARG A 161 -13.07 -5.47 6.43
N GLY A 162 -13.72 -6.52 5.94
CA GLY A 162 -14.89 -6.39 5.06
C GLY A 162 -16.11 -5.83 5.80
N SER A 163 -17.02 -5.22 5.05
CA SER A 163 -18.31 -4.76 5.59
C SER A 163 -19.35 -5.88 5.74
N GLY A 164 -19.01 -7.10 5.31
CA GLY A 164 -19.93 -8.23 5.18
C GLY A 164 -20.76 -8.19 3.89
N ASN A 165 -20.57 -7.17 3.04
CA ASN A 165 -21.19 -7.06 1.72
C ASN A 165 -20.11 -6.92 0.64
N ASP A 166 -19.72 -8.05 0.06
CA ASP A 166 -18.66 -8.13 -0.94
C ASP A 166 -18.90 -7.20 -2.14
N ALA A 167 -20.15 -7.04 -2.57
CA ALA A 167 -20.50 -6.17 -3.68
C ALA A 167 -20.14 -4.69 -3.43
N LEU A 168 -20.16 -4.24 -2.17
CA LEU A 168 -19.76 -2.89 -1.79
C LEU A 168 -18.26 -2.77 -1.50
N ASP A 169 -17.60 -3.85 -1.09
CA ASP A 169 -16.21 -3.86 -0.64
C ASP A 169 -15.20 -3.82 -1.79
N PHE A 170 -15.09 -2.67 -2.47
CA PHE A 170 -14.14 -2.48 -3.57
C PHE A 170 -12.66 -2.67 -3.15
N LYS A 171 -12.34 -2.55 -1.85
CA LYS A 171 -10.97 -2.74 -1.34
C LYS A 171 -10.70 -4.19 -0.95
N THR A 172 -11.53 -4.79 -0.11
CA THR A 172 -11.28 -6.09 0.55
C THR A 172 -12.10 -7.25 -0.02
N GLY A 173 -13.12 -6.97 -0.83
CA GLY A 173 -13.95 -7.99 -1.45
C GLY A 173 -13.26 -8.72 -2.61
N LEU A 174 -13.97 -9.63 -3.25
CA LEU A 174 -13.52 -10.37 -4.42
C LEU A 174 -13.18 -9.42 -5.56
N GLY A 175 -12.00 -9.60 -6.17
CA GLY A 175 -11.48 -8.71 -7.20
C GLY A 175 -11.10 -7.32 -6.69
N GLY A 176 -11.02 -7.13 -5.37
CA GLY A 176 -10.73 -5.84 -4.77
C GLY A 176 -9.27 -5.41 -4.90
N ILE A 177 -9.00 -4.18 -4.44
CA ILE A 177 -7.64 -3.62 -4.40
C ILE A 177 -6.65 -4.56 -3.68
N VAL A 178 -7.08 -5.19 -2.57
CA VAL A 178 -6.23 -6.09 -1.79
C VAL A 178 -5.81 -7.32 -2.58
N GLU A 179 -6.72 -7.97 -3.32
CA GLU A 179 -6.37 -9.12 -4.18
C GLU A 179 -5.33 -8.71 -5.23
N ALA A 180 -5.52 -7.57 -5.89
CA ALA A 180 -4.57 -7.06 -6.88
C ALA A 180 -3.19 -6.76 -6.27
N GLU A 181 -3.14 -6.06 -5.13
CA GLU A 181 -1.88 -5.73 -4.45
C GLU A 181 -1.16 -6.98 -3.99
N PHE A 182 -1.87 -7.94 -3.40
CA PHE A 182 -1.27 -9.15 -2.85
C PHE A 182 -0.81 -10.11 -3.94
N LEU A 183 -1.55 -10.24 -5.05
CA LEU A 183 -1.11 -10.97 -6.23
C LEU A 183 0.20 -10.39 -6.77
N VAL A 184 0.26 -9.07 -6.96
CA VAL A 184 1.46 -8.41 -7.48
C VAL A 184 2.64 -8.65 -6.54
N GLN A 185 2.46 -8.50 -5.23
CA GLN A 185 3.51 -8.76 -4.24
C GLN A 185 3.96 -10.23 -4.27
N ALA A 186 3.03 -11.18 -4.38
CA ALA A 186 3.36 -12.61 -4.51
C ALA A 186 4.23 -12.88 -5.75
N LEU A 187 3.86 -12.31 -6.89
CA LEU A 187 4.61 -12.43 -8.14
C LEU A 187 5.99 -11.78 -8.03
N GLN A 188 6.08 -10.61 -7.41
CA GLN A 188 7.35 -9.95 -7.15
C GLN A 188 8.28 -10.79 -6.29
N MET A 189 7.76 -11.37 -5.21
CA MET A 189 8.52 -12.25 -4.33
C MET A 189 8.96 -13.52 -5.07
N ARG A 190 8.05 -14.17 -5.80
CA ARG A 190 8.33 -15.41 -6.53
C ARG A 190 9.40 -15.23 -7.61
N HIS A 191 9.36 -14.10 -8.32
CA HIS A 191 10.20 -13.86 -9.49
C HIS A 191 11.34 -12.86 -9.23
N ASP A 192 11.56 -12.48 -7.98
CA ASP A 192 12.58 -11.51 -7.57
C ASP A 192 12.46 -10.15 -8.29
N VAL A 193 11.24 -9.72 -8.59
CA VAL A 193 10.97 -8.49 -9.36
C VAL A 193 10.78 -7.31 -8.41
N ARG A 194 11.79 -6.44 -8.39
CA ARG A 194 11.82 -5.31 -7.47
C ARG A 194 11.18 -4.04 -8.03
N GLU A 195 10.09 -3.63 -7.40
CA GLU A 195 9.39 -2.37 -7.68
C GLU A 195 8.42 -2.03 -6.55
N THR A 196 8.45 -0.82 -5.99
CA THR A 196 7.55 -0.51 -4.87
C THR A 196 6.17 -0.07 -5.34
N SER A 197 6.01 0.52 -6.54
CA SER A 197 4.68 0.85 -7.08
C SER A 197 4.00 -0.38 -7.66
N VAL A 198 2.73 -0.62 -7.33
CA VAL A 198 1.96 -1.76 -7.86
C VAL A 198 1.79 -1.59 -9.36
N ARG A 199 1.46 -0.37 -9.82
CA ARG A 199 1.28 -0.09 -11.25
C ARG A 199 2.57 -0.36 -12.05
N LEU A 200 3.71 0.08 -11.55
CA LEU A 200 5.00 -0.17 -12.21
C LEU A 200 5.41 -1.65 -12.09
N ALA A 201 5.08 -2.31 -10.99
CA ALA A 201 5.35 -3.73 -10.79
C ALA A 201 4.56 -4.58 -11.80
N ILE A 202 3.27 -4.30 -12.00
CA ILE A 202 2.45 -4.96 -13.03
C ILE A 202 3.11 -4.84 -14.42
N ALA A 203 3.58 -3.63 -14.78
CA ALA A 203 4.26 -3.43 -16.06
C ALA A 203 5.56 -4.27 -16.18
N LYS A 204 6.34 -4.39 -15.10
CA LYS A 204 7.53 -5.25 -15.07
C LYS A 204 7.20 -6.75 -15.12
N LEU A 205 6.07 -7.14 -14.54
CA LEU A 205 5.59 -8.53 -14.49
C LEU A 205 4.89 -8.99 -15.78
N ALA A 206 4.68 -8.12 -16.77
CA ALA A 206 4.00 -8.46 -18.02
C ALA A 206 4.65 -9.62 -18.80
N ASN A 207 5.95 -9.82 -18.65
CA ASN A 207 6.68 -10.95 -19.25
C ASN A 207 6.52 -12.27 -18.48
N ILE A 208 5.88 -12.25 -17.31
CA ILE A 208 5.74 -13.41 -16.40
C ILE A 208 4.30 -13.96 -16.43
N ILE A 209 3.29 -13.10 -16.33
CA ILE A 209 1.87 -13.52 -16.23
C ILE A 209 1.09 -13.42 -17.55
N SER A 210 1.76 -13.07 -18.65
CA SER A 210 1.24 -12.66 -19.96
C SER A 210 0.91 -11.15 -20.07
N PRO A 211 1.13 -10.53 -21.25
CA PRO A 211 0.80 -9.12 -21.47
C PRO A 211 -0.69 -8.80 -21.33
N GLU A 212 -1.58 -9.72 -21.69
CA GLU A 212 -3.03 -9.54 -21.59
C GLU A 212 -3.48 -9.49 -20.13
N ASP A 213 -3.02 -10.43 -19.31
CA ASP A 213 -3.32 -10.44 -17.87
C ASP A 213 -2.75 -9.21 -17.17
N ALA A 214 -1.54 -8.78 -17.54
CA ALA A 214 -0.95 -7.55 -16.99
C ALA A 214 -1.76 -6.29 -17.37
N ASP A 215 -2.26 -6.19 -18.61
CA ASP A 215 -3.12 -5.08 -19.04
C ASP A 215 -4.46 -5.08 -18.30
N LEU A 216 -5.12 -6.23 -18.18
CA LEU A 216 -6.38 -6.39 -17.46
C LEU A 216 -6.23 -6.06 -15.97
N LEU A 217 -5.21 -6.63 -15.30
CA LEU A 217 -4.89 -6.36 -13.90
C LEU A 217 -4.57 -4.88 -13.68
N GLY A 218 -3.76 -4.29 -14.57
CA GLY A 218 -3.40 -2.87 -14.53
C GLY A 218 -4.62 -1.96 -14.62
N ARG A 219 -5.48 -2.17 -15.63
CA ARG A 219 -6.72 -1.39 -15.80
C ARG A 219 -7.68 -1.55 -14.63
N GLY A 220 -7.87 -2.78 -14.15
CA GLY A 220 -8.72 -3.07 -13.00
C GLY A 220 -8.22 -2.35 -11.74
N TYR A 221 -6.92 -2.48 -11.44
CA TYR A 221 -6.29 -1.81 -10.30
C TYR A 221 -6.45 -0.29 -10.40
N GLU A 222 -6.12 0.30 -11.56
CA GLU A 222 -6.24 1.74 -11.76
C GLU A 222 -7.68 2.24 -11.62
N PHE A 223 -8.66 1.48 -12.12
CA PHE A 223 -10.07 1.79 -11.97
C PHE A 223 -10.49 1.86 -10.49
N LEU A 224 -10.14 0.84 -9.71
CA LEU A 224 -10.48 0.78 -8.28
C LEU A 224 -9.73 1.83 -7.46
N ARG A 225 -8.46 2.09 -7.76
CA ARG A 225 -7.69 3.16 -7.12
C ARG A 225 -8.25 4.55 -7.47
N ARG A 226 -8.73 4.76 -8.70
CA ARG A 226 -9.45 5.98 -9.10
C ARG A 226 -10.76 6.13 -8.33
N LEU A 227 -11.53 5.06 -8.21
CA LEU A 227 -12.77 5.03 -7.42
C LEU A 227 -12.49 5.43 -5.97
N GLU A 228 -11.49 4.80 -5.34
CA GLU A 228 -11.05 5.15 -3.98
C GLU A 228 -10.68 6.64 -3.89
N THR A 229 -9.90 7.14 -4.85
CA THR A 229 -9.44 8.53 -4.87
C THR A 229 -10.61 9.51 -4.93
N VAL A 230 -11.56 9.28 -5.84
CA VAL A 230 -12.73 10.16 -6.00
C VAL A 230 -13.61 10.12 -4.74
N LEU A 231 -13.82 8.94 -4.18
CA LEU A 231 -14.65 8.76 -2.99
C LEU A 231 -14.02 9.44 -1.76
N ARG A 232 -12.72 9.23 -1.54
CA ARG A 232 -11.99 9.85 -0.41
C ARG A 232 -11.86 11.36 -0.56
N ARG A 233 -11.64 11.87 -1.78
CA ARG A 233 -11.64 13.31 -2.06
C ARG A 233 -12.98 13.96 -1.69
N TRP A 234 -14.09 13.30 -2.04
CA TRP A 234 -15.42 13.83 -1.74
C TRP A 234 -15.76 13.77 -0.26
N ARG A 235 -15.46 12.65 0.41
CA ARG A 235 -15.79 12.48 1.84
C ARG A 235 -14.81 13.17 2.77
N ASN A 236 -13.59 13.46 2.30
CA ASN A 236 -12.46 13.87 3.11
C ASN A 236 -12.16 12.91 4.27
N THR A 237 -12.39 11.61 4.06
CA THR A 237 -12.14 10.54 5.02
C THR A 237 -11.61 9.30 4.29
N SER A 238 -11.07 8.34 5.04
CA SER A 238 -10.75 7.03 4.49
C SER A 238 -12.03 6.28 4.07
N ALA A 239 -11.91 5.47 3.02
CA ALA A 239 -12.99 4.62 2.53
C ALA A 239 -12.42 3.30 1.99
N SER A 240 -13.13 2.21 2.27
CA SER A 240 -12.83 0.84 1.79
C SER A 240 -14.02 0.17 1.09
N SER A 241 -15.21 0.77 1.19
CA SER A 241 -16.45 0.27 0.60
C SER A 241 -17.29 1.38 -0.03
N LEU A 242 -18.15 0.99 -0.97
CA LEU A 242 -19.09 1.87 -1.64
C LEU A 242 -20.20 2.35 -0.70
N PRO A 243 -20.76 3.56 -0.92
CA PRO A 243 -22.00 3.94 -0.25
C PRO A 243 -23.11 2.93 -0.56
N PRO A 244 -23.92 2.50 0.43
CA PRO A 244 -25.05 1.63 0.17
C PRO A 244 -26.18 2.35 -0.59
N ASP A 245 -26.26 3.68 -0.47
CA ASP A 245 -27.27 4.50 -1.15
C ASP A 245 -27.00 4.59 -2.68
N PRO A 246 -27.93 4.12 -3.54
CA PRO A 246 -27.82 4.22 -4.98
C PRO A 246 -27.70 5.66 -5.50
N VAL A 247 -28.25 6.65 -4.80
CA VAL A 247 -28.14 8.07 -5.17
C VAL A 247 -26.71 8.55 -5.00
N GLU A 248 -26.06 8.18 -3.90
CA GLU A 248 -24.63 8.47 -3.68
C GLU A 248 -23.74 7.72 -4.68
N GLN A 249 -24.07 6.47 -5.03
CA GLN A 249 -23.38 5.74 -6.10
C GLN A 249 -23.52 6.43 -7.45
N ARG A 250 -24.69 6.98 -7.79
CA ARG A 250 -24.88 7.76 -9.02
C ARG A 250 -24.02 9.02 -9.02
N LYS A 251 -23.93 9.74 -7.89
CA LYS A 251 -23.04 10.91 -7.76
C LYS A 251 -21.57 10.51 -7.93
N LEU A 252 -21.15 9.38 -7.34
CA LEU A 252 -19.81 8.83 -7.52
C LEU A 252 -19.52 8.49 -8.99
N ALA A 253 -20.46 7.84 -9.68
CA ALA A 253 -20.35 7.51 -11.10
C ALA A 253 -20.11 8.76 -11.96
N ILE A 254 -20.89 9.82 -11.75
CA ILE A 254 -20.72 11.10 -12.47
C ILE A 254 -19.34 11.70 -12.19
N ARG A 255 -18.87 11.71 -10.94
CA ARG A 255 -17.53 12.21 -10.57
C ARG A 255 -16.40 11.36 -11.18
N MET A 256 -16.65 10.07 -11.40
CA MET A 256 -15.74 9.18 -12.12
C MET A 256 -15.78 9.36 -13.65
N GLY A 257 -16.66 10.22 -14.17
CA GLY A 257 -16.78 10.54 -15.59
C GLY A 257 -17.77 9.65 -16.35
N PHE A 258 -18.62 8.89 -15.66
CA PHE A 258 -19.66 8.08 -16.27
C PHE A 258 -20.95 8.88 -16.44
N LYS A 259 -21.74 8.54 -17.47
CA LYS A 259 -23.04 9.16 -17.74
C LYS A 259 -24.08 8.84 -16.67
N ASP A 260 -24.05 7.61 -16.18
CA ASP A 260 -25.01 7.07 -15.23
C ASP A 260 -24.37 6.01 -14.31
N ARG A 261 -25.16 5.58 -13.32
CA ARG A 261 -24.75 4.57 -12.34
C ARG A 261 -24.55 3.19 -12.99
N GLU A 262 -25.35 2.86 -14.00
CA GLU A 262 -25.36 1.54 -14.61
C GLU A 262 -24.05 1.26 -15.36
N GLY A 263 -23.61 2.17 -16.23
CA GLY A 263 -22.35 2.00 -16.95
C GLY A 263 -21.13 2.00 -16.01
N TRP A 264 -21.20 2.79 -14.93
CA TRP A 264 -20.15 2.78 -13.89
C TRP A 264 -20.12 1.46 -13.13
N GLN A 265 -21.29 0.92 -12.75
CA GLN A 265 -21.41 -0.33 -12.02
C GLN A 265 -20.88 -1.50 -12.86
N GLN A 266 -21.25 -1.58 -14.15
CA GLN A 266 -20.70 -2.57 -15.08
C GLN A 266 -19.17 -2.47 -15.20
N GLY A 267 -18.63 -1.24 -15.24
CA GLY A 267 -17.18 -1.02 -15.23
C GLY A 267 -16.50 -1.51 -13.94
N CYS A 268 -17.14 -1.29 -12.80
CA CYS A 268 -16.66 -1.77 -11.50
C CYS A 268 -16.69 -3.30 -11.42
N GLU A 269 -17.80 -3.92 -11.82
CA GLU A 269 -17.96 -5.38 -11.86
C GLU A 269 -16.94 -6.02 -12.80
N ARG A 270 -16.72 -5.44 -13.99
CA ARG A 270 -15.69 -5.91 -14.93
C ARG A 270 -14.28 -5.80 -14.33
N ALA A 271 -13.91 -4.65 -13.78
CA ALA A 271 -12.60 -4.45 -13.17
C ALA A 271 -12.32 -5.48 -12.06
N ARG A 272 -13.32 -5.75 -11.21
CA ARG A 272 -13.21 -6.74 -10.14
C ARG A 272 -13.17 -8.18 -10.68
N ALA A 273 -14.00 -8.50 -11.67
CA ALA A 273 -14.00 -9.82 -12.30
C ALA A 273 -12.65 -10.12 -12.97
N ASP A 274 -12.07 -9.16 -13.68
CA ASP A 274 -10.76 -9.28 -14.32
C ASP A 274 -9.67 -9.54 -13.28
N ILE A 275 -9.62 -8.75 -12.20
CA ILE A 275 -8.66 -8.95 -11.09
C ILE A 275 -8.83 -10.34 -10.47
N HIS A 276 -10.07 -10.73 -10.16
CA HIS A 276 -10.34 -11.99 -9.47
C HIS A 276 -10.03 -13.21 -10.35
N ALA A 277 -10.30 -13.14 -11.66
CA ALA A 277 -9.96 -14.21 -12.59
C ALA A 277 -8.45 -14.43 -12.65
N ILE A 278 -7.66 -13.34 -12.71
CA ILE A 278 -6.19 -13.41 -12.73
C ILE A 278 -5.66 -13.90 -11.39
N TYR A 279 -6.22 -13.42 -10.28
CA TYR A 279 -5.93 -13.96 -8.96
C TYR A 279 -6.16 -15.47 -8.91
N GLY A 280 -7.32 -15.96 -9.36
CA GLY A 280 -7.65 -17.38 -9.41
C GLY A 280 -6.68 -18.24 -10.21
N LYS A 281 -6.07 -17.71 -11.29
CA LYS A 281 -5.04 -18.44 -12.07
C LYS A 281 -3.78 -18.77 -11.27
N HIS A 282 -3.44 -17.95 -10.27
CA HIS A 282 -2.21 -18.08 -9.49
C HIS A 282 -2.41 -18.70 -8.11
N PHE A 283 -3.60 -18.50 -7.52
CA PHE A 283 -3.93 -18.96 -6.18
C PHE A 283 -4.85 -20.20 -6.17
N GLY A 284 -5.50 -20.51 -7.30
CA GLY A 284 -6.31 -21.72 -7.48
C GLY A 284 -5.46 -22.90 -7.92
N GLY A 285 -4.83 -23.57 -6.95
CA GLY A 285 -4.23 -24.90 -7.08
C GLY A 285 -4.94 -25.88 -6.16
#